data_AF-A0A163Z191-F1
#
_entry.id   AF-A0A163Z191-F1
#
_cell.length_a   1.000
_cell.length_b   1.000
_cell.length_c   1.000
_cell.angle_alpha   90.00
_cell.angle_beta   90.00
_cell.angle_gamma   90.00
#
_symmetry.space_group_name_H-M   'P 1'
#
loop_
_entity.id
_entity.type
_entity.pdbx_description
1 polymer ?
#
loop_
_entity_poly.entity_id
_entity_poly.type
_entity_poly.pdbx_seq_one_letter_code
_entity_poly.pdbx_strand_id
1 'polypeptide(L)'
;MDKVREILLFFAATMAVFALICALYQAMNDRVSAAALLSTIFLVCVLVVYLPKLEILEAWGVKAHLVRTLNEADEILAKLRRLAVINAKSTYETVGIGQRWDGQSAVENQARLDEINAQLIDFGVAEVERRELAKTYVRLMGFDLYMHYVQTLDRYFNFKANALRMQGDREKNEAMKAEAAGYDEVKANWKPKYNLFSQLATYSLEEELTLATPTKQLSENDRKAVEAFKNQIVRLFKDTETKAGLTKEAASYLDTYKGTGGQDKRIIELFGFNPSEVR
;
A
#
# COMPACT_ATOMS: atom_id res chain seq x y z
N MET A 1 34.01 30.26 32.15
CA MET A 1 34.33 29.52 33.38
C MET A 1 35.56 28.61 33.21
N ASP A 2 35.89 28.20 31.98
CA ASP A 2 37.00 27.26 31.72
C ASP A 2 38.39 27.77 32.11
N LYS A 3 38.68 29.06 31.91
CA LYS A 3 39.96 29.66 32.31
C LYS A 3 40.22 29.60 33.83
N VAL A 4 39.18 29.76 34.65
CA VAL A 4 39.31 29.68 36.12
C VAL A 4 39.52 28.23 36.56
N ARG A 5 38.87 27.27 35.89
CA ARG A 5 39.05 25.83 36.11
C ARG A 5 40.47 25.39 35.76
N GLU A 6 41.02 25.82 34.63
CA GLU A 6 42.40 25.51 34.22
C GLU A 6 43.43 26.03 35.21
N ILE A 7 43.26 27.27 35.68
CA ILE A 7 44.15 27.86 36.70
C ILE A 7 44.08 27.04 37.98
N LEU A 8 42.88 26.68 38.47
CA LEU A 8 42.72 25.85 39.67
C LEU A 8 43.33 24.45 39.51
N LEU A 9 43.15 23.80 38.36
CA LEU A 9 43.74 22.48 38.08
C LEU A 9 45.27 22.55 38.02
N PHE A 10 45.83 23.61 37.45
CA PHE A 10 47.27 23.85 37.42
C PHE A 10 47.85 24.02 38.83
N PHE A 11 47.19 24.82 39.67
CA PHE A 11 47.56 24.98 41.07
C PHE A 11 47.43 23.67 41.86
N ALA A 12 46.34 22.93 41.70
CA ALA A 12 46.14 21.64 42.35
C ALA A 12 47.19 20.60 41.93
N ALA A 13 47.56 20.55 40.65
CA ALA A 13 48.60 19.66 40.15
C ALA A 13 49.99 20.04 40.70
N THR A 14 50.29 21.33 40.75
CA THR A 14 51.55 21.84 41.29
C THR A 14 51.64 21.56 42.80
N MET A 15 50.55 21.81 43.55
CA MET A 15 50.47 21.45 44.96
C MET A 15 50.61 19.95 45.21
N ALA A 16 50.04 19.09 44.36
CA ALA A 16 50.21 17.65 44.47
C ALA A 16 51.69 17.25 44.35
N VAL A 17 52.40 17.79 43.35
CA VAL A 17 53.84 17.50 43.15
C VAL A 17 54.66 17.98 44.34
N PHE A 18 54.42 19.19 44.84
CA PHE A 18 55.09 19.70 46.03
C PHE A 18 54.75 18.89 47.28
N ALA A 19 53.49 18.53 47.50
CA ALA A 19 53.06 17.71 48.63
C ALA A 19 53.74 16.33 48.63
N LEU A 20 53.90 15.70 47.45
CA LEU A 20 54.60 14.42 47.30
C LEU A 20 56.10 14.55 47.63
N ILE A 21 56.78 15.56 47.08
CA ILE A 21 58.21 15.82 47.35
C ILE A 21 58.43 16.09 48.84
N CYS A 22 57.56 16.91 49.45
CA CYS A 22 57.62 17.19 50.88
C CYS A 22 57.28 15.96 51.73
N ALA A 23 56.33 15.12 51.33
CA ALA A 23 56.01 13.87 52.03
C ALA A 23 57.20 12.91 52.05
N LEU A 24 57.88 12.74 50.91
CA LEU A 24 59.10 11.93 50.79
C LEU A 24 60.22 12.49 51.67
N TYR A 25 60.43 13.81 51.63
CA TYR A 25 61.44 14.47 52.47
C TYR A 25 61.15 14.30 53.98
N GLN A 26 59.89 14.40 54.40
CA GLN A 26 59.52 14.21 55.81
C GLN A 26 59.57 12.75 56.24
N ALA A 27 59.28 11.80 55.34
CA ALA A 27 59.44 10.38 55.60
C ALA A 27 60.92 10.01 55.81
N MET A 28 61.84 10.62 55.06
CA MET A 28 63.29 10.43 55.24
C MET A 28 63.85 11.02 56.54
N ASN A 29 63.12 11.95 57.18
CA ASN A 29 63.50 12.59 58.45
C ASN A 29 62.72 12.02 59.66
N ASP A 30 62.18 10.80 59.55
CA ASP A 30 61.42 10.09 60.59
C ASP A 30 60.19 10.84 61.16
N ARG A 31 59.65 11.83 60.43
CA ARG A 31 58.44 12.57 60.83
C ARG A 31 57.18 11.95 60.22
N VAL A 32 56.84 10.75 60.69
CA VAL A 32 55.77 9.90 60.13
C VAL A 32 54.41 10.61 60.06
N SER A 33 54.01 11.35 61.09
CA SER A 33 52.70 12.03 61.13
C SER A 33 52.53 13.10 60.06
N ALA A 34 53.60 13.84 59.76
CA ALA A 34 53.56 14.91 58.77
C ALA A 34 53.74 14.37 57.34
N ALA A 35 54.52 13.30 57.16
CA ALA A 35 54.56 12.54 55.90
C ALA A 35 53.19 11.95 55.54
N ALA A 36 52.46 11.42 56.52
CA ALA A 36 51.10 10.90 56.33
C ALA A 36 50.12 11.99 55.87
N LEU A 37 50.10 13.14 56.55
CA LEU A 37 49.22 14.26 56.19
C LEU A 37 49.50 14.81 54.78
N LEU A 38 50.78 14.97 54.41
CA LEU A 38 51.17 15.41 53.08
C LEU A 38 50.82 14.37 52.00
N SER A 39 50.92 13.08 52.32
CA SER A 39 50.48 11.99 51.43
C SER A 39 48.96 12.02 51.18
N THR A 40 48.16 12.34 52.20
CA THR A 40 46.70 12.51 52.05
C THR A 40 46.37 13.72 51.19
N ILE A 41 47.05 14.86 51.39
CA ILE A 41 46.86 16.07 50.56
C ILE A 41 47.23 15.78 49.10
N PHE A 42 48.32 15.06 48.85
CA PHE A 42 48.69 14.59 47.52
C PHE A 42 47.57 13.76 46.89
N LEU A 43 47.04 12.77 47.61
CA LEU A 43 45.97 11.89 47.12
C LEU A 43 44.71 12.68 46.74
N VAL A 44 44.29 13.64 47.58
CA VAL A 44 43.12 14.50 47.31
C VAL A 44 43.38 15.38 46.09
N CYS A 45 44.56 16.00 45.97
CA CYS A 45 44.90 16.86 44.84
C CYS A 45 44.97 16.07 43.52
N VAL A 46 45.54 14.87 43.53
CA VAL A 46 45.54 13.96 42.38
C VAL A 46 44.11 13.61 41.98
N LEU A 47 43.25 13.28 42.95
CA LEU A 47 41.86 12.95 42.67
C LEU A 47 41.11 14.12 42.02
N VAL A 48 41.29 15.36 42.52
CA VAL A 48 40.71 16.58 41.93
C VAL A 48 41.21 16.84 40.51
N VAL A 49 42.49 16.56 40.23
CA VAL A 49 43.09 16.73 38.89
C VAL A 49 42.57 15.68 37.89
N TYR A 50 42.28 14.47 38.35
CA TYR A 50 41.77 13.38 37.49
C TYR A 50 40.24 13.33 37.37
N LEU A 51 39.49 13.96 38.28
CA LEU A 51 38.02 14.01 38.25
C LEU A 51 37.43 14.53 36.92
N PRO A 52 37.96 15.61 36.30
CA PRO A 52 37.52 16.05 34.97
C PRO A 52 37.74 15.03 33.86
N LYS A 53 38.77 14.18 33.97
CA LYS A 53 39.04 13.13 32.97
C LYS A 53 38.04 11.98 33.08
N LEU A 54 37.54 11.70 34.28
CA LEU A 54 36.46 10.74 34.49
C LEU A 54 35.13 11.24 33.90
N GLU A 55 34.80 12.52 34.07
CA GLU A 55 33.61 13.14 33.44
C GLU A 55 33.65 13.04 31.90
N ILE A 56 34.82 13.21 31.28
CA ILE A 56 34.99 13.08 29.82
C ILE A 56 34.80 11.63 29.38
N LEU A 57 35.29 10.64 30.14
CA LEU A 57 35.10 9.23 29.86
C LEU A 57 33.63 8.81 30.01
N GLU A 58 32.93 9.30 31.03
CA GLU A 58 31.49 9.09 31.18
C GLU A 58 30.71 9.74 30.03
N ALA A 59 31.02 10.98 29.66
CA ALA A 59 30.38 11.66 28.54
C ALA A 59 30.62 10.94 27.20
N TRP A 60 31.81 10.36 27.00
CA TRP A 60 32.12 9.53 25.84
C TRP A 60 31.40 8.18 25.91
N GLY A 61 31.28 7.57 27.08
CA GLY A 61 30.50 6.35 27.32
C GLY A 61 29.02 6.55 27.03
N VAL A 62 28.42 7.65 27.48
CA VAL A 62 27.03 8.03 27.19
C VAL A 62 26.82 8.28 25.70
N LYS A 63 27.74 9.00 25.03
CA LYS A 63 27.68 9.20 23.58
C LYS A 63 27.80 7.87 22.81
N ALA A 64 28.73 7.01 23.19
CA ALA A 64 28.89 5.70 22.57
C ALA A 64 27.65 4.81 22.76
N HIS A 65 27.06 4.83 23.96
CA HIS A 65 25.82 4.12 24.25
C HIS A 65 24.66 4.66 23.41
N LEU A 66 24.49 5.99 23.33
CA LEU A 66 23.45 6.63 22.51
C LEU A 66 23.58 6.27 21.02
N VAL A 67 24.79 6.35 20.45
CA VAL A 67 25.03 5.98 19.05
C VAL A 67 24.70 4.50 18.82
N ARG A 68 25.10 3.63 19.75
CA ARG A 68 24.77 2.20 19.67
C ARG A 68 23.26 1.96 19.74
N THR A 69 22.56 2.56 20.69
CA THR A 69 21.10 2.45 20.82
C THR A 69 20.38 3.00 19.60
N LEU A 70 20.87 4.10 19.02
CA LEU A 70 20.32 4.67 17.79
C LEU A 70 20.51 3.71 16.61
N ASN A 71 21.71 3.14 16.44
CA ASN A 71 21.96 2.14 15.40
C ASN A 71 21.09 0.88 15.58
N GLU A 72 20.92 0.40 16.82
CA GLU A 72 20.04 -0.73 17.14
C GLU A 72 18.57 -0.40 16.82
N ALA A 73 18.12 0.82 17.13
CA ALA A 73 16.78 1.28 16.78
C ALA A 73 16.58 1.37 15.26
N ASP A 74 17.55 1.88 14.51
CA ASP A 74 17.52 1.93 13.05
C ASP A 74 17.45 0.52 12.45
N GLU A 75 18.21 -0.43 13.00
CA GLU A 75 18.17 -1.83 12.57
C GLU A 75 16.78 -2.46 12.83
N ILE A 76 16.18 -2.20 14.00
CA ILE A 76 14.84 -2.69 14.34
C ILE A 76 13.80 -2.06 13.41
N LEU A 77 13.86 -0.76 13.16
CA LEU A 77 12.96 -0.06 12.25
C LEU A 77 13.07 -0.62 10.82
N ALA A 78 14.29 -0.92 10.35
CA ALA A 78 14.49 -1.55 9.05
C ALA A 78 13.86 -2.95 8.97
N LYS A 79 13.98 -3.76 10.05
CA LYS A 79 13.31 -5.07 10.13
C LYS A 79 11.79 -4.95 10.16
N LEU A 80 11.24 -4.00 10.91
CA LEU A 80 9.81 -3.74 10.97
C LEU A 80 9.26 -3.28 9.62
N ARG A 81 9.94 -2.36 8.92
CA ARG A 81 9.60 -1.94 7.56
C ARG A 81 9.53 -3.15 6.61
N ARG A 82 10.54 -4.02 6.65
CA ARG A 82 10.59 -5.22 5.81
C ARG A 82 9.43 -6.18 6.11
N LEU A 83 9.10 -6.37 7.40
CA LEU A 83 7.96 -7.19 7.80
C LEU A 83 6.63 -6.58 7.34
N ALA A 84 6.46 -5.26 7.46
CA ALA A 84 5.27 -4.55 6.99
C ALA A 84 5.08 -4.72 5.47
N VAL A 85 6.16 -4.60 4.68
CA VAL A 85 6.13 -4.83 3.22
C VAL A 85 5.71 -6.26 2.88
N ILE A 86 6.27 -7.27 3.57
CA ILE A 86 5.91 -8.68 3.36
C ILE A 86 4.44 -8.93 3.72
N ASN A 87 3.99 -8.40 4.86
CA ASN A 87 2.61 -8.53 5.31
C ASN A 87 1.65 -7.87 4.31
N ALA A 88 1.93 -6.62 3.91
CA ALA A 88 1.13 -5.89 2.94
C ALA A 88 1.02 -6.65 1.61
N LYS A 89 2.13 -7.18 1.09
CA LYS A 89 2.11 -8.02 -0.12
C LYS A 89 1.13 -9.19 0.03
N SER A 90 1.25 -9.94 1.12
CA SER A 90 0.36 -11.07 1.40
C SER A 90 -1.11 -10.63 1.51
N THR A 91 -1.39 -9.49 2.13
CA THR A 91 -2.76 -8.98 2.24
C THR A 91 -3.32 -8.52 0.90
N TYR A 92 -2.56 -7.81 0.07
CA TYR A 92 -2.99 -7.42 -1.28
C TYR A 92 -3.32 -8.65 -2.13
N GLU A 93 -2.48 -9.69 -2.09
CA GLU A 93 -2.73 -10.96 -2.79
C GLU A 93 -3.96 -11.68 -2.25
N THR A 94 -4.11 -11.77 -0.92
CA THR A 94 -5.23 -12.45 -0.27
C THR A 94 -6.55 -11.75 -0.54
N VAL A 95 -6.59 -10.41 -0.44
CA VAL A 95 -7.78 -9.61 -0.75
C VAL A 95 -8.11 -9.70 -2.24
N GLY A 96 -7.12 -9.53 -3.12
CA GLY A 96 -7.33 -9.56 -4.57
C GLY A 96 -7.87 -10.90 -5.09
N ILE A 97 -7.37 -12.02 -4.57
CA ILE A 97 -7.83 -13.35 -4.98
C ILE A 97 -9.13 -13.73 -4.25
N GLY A 98 -9.23 -13.44 -2.95
CA GLY A 98 -10.33 -13.86 -2.09
C GLY A 98 -11.68 -13.20 -2.40
N GLN A 99 -11.70 -12.01 -3.01
CA GLN A 99 -12.94 -11.28 -3.29
C GLN A 99 -13.81 -11.85 -4.40
N ARG A 100 -13.31 -12.83 -5.16
CA ARG A 100 -13.93 -13.22 -6.43
C ARG A 100 -15.10 -14.19 -6.29
N TRP A 101 -15.20 -14.92 -5.19
CA TRP A 101 -16.23 -15.93 -4.96
C TRP A 101 -17.12 -15.50 -3.79
N ASP A 102 -18.21 -14.78 -4.09
CA ASP A 102 -19.17 -14.29 -3.09
C ASP A 102 -18.50 -13.54 -1.91
N GLY A 103 -17.44 -12.78 -2.24
CA GLY A 103 -16.57 -12.16 -1.24
C GLY A 103 -17.19 -10.98 -0.51
N GLN A 104 -16.46 -10.53 0.53
CA GLN A 104 -16.71 -9.28 1.26
C GLN A 104 -16.84 -8.07 0.31
N SER A 105 -17.42 -6.97 0.79
CA SER A 105 -17.59 -5.73 0.00
C SER A 105 -16.26 -5.20 -0.52
N ALA A 106 -16.23 -4.76 -1.78
CA ALA A 106 -15.09 -4.06 -2.38
C ALA A 106 -14.76 -2.76 -1.63
N VAL A 107 -15.78 -2.07 -1.10
CA VAL A 107 -15.59 -0.87 -0.26
C VAL A 107 -14.87 -1.21 1.05
N GLU A 108 -15.32 -2.24 1.76
CA GLU A 108 -14.70 -2.66 3.03
C GLU A 108 -13.26 -3.13 2.84
N ASN A 109 -13.00 -3.89 1.77
CA ASN A 109 -11.66 -4.36 1.47
C ASN A 109 -10.72 -3.24 1.05
N GLN A 110 -11.19 -2.28 0.24
CA GLN A 110 -10.38 -1.12 -0.08
C GLN A 110 -10.06 -0.29 1.16
N ALA A 111 -10.99 -0.14 2.10
CA ALA A 111 -10.72 0.56 3.36
C ALA A 111 -9.59 -0.13 4.15
N ARG A 112 -9.60 -1.46 4.25
CA ARG A 112 -8.52 -2.24 4.88
C ARG A 112 -7.18 -2.04 4.16
N LEU A 113 -7.17 -2.01 2.83
CA LEU A 113 -5.96 -1.78 2.05
C LEU A 113 -5.45 -0.32 2.17
N ASP A 114 -6.36 0.64 2.30
CA ASP A 114 -6.02 2.05 2.56
C ASP A 114 -5.35 2.21 3.94
N GLU A 115 -5.81 1.47 4.97
CA GLU A 115 -5.14 1.42 6.29
C GLU A 115 -3.73 0.81 6.22
N ILE A 116 -3.56 -0.30 5.49
CA ILE A 116 -2.24 -0.91 5.28
C ILE A 116 -1.31 0.06 4.56
N ASN A 117 -1.81 0.75 3.54
CA ASN A 117 -1.05 1.75 2.81
C ASN A 117 -0.63 2.93 3.70
N ALA A 118 -1.50 3.37 4.62
CA ALA A 118 -1.15 4.38 5.62
C ALA A 118 -0.02 3.89 6.54
N GLN A 119 -0.10 2.66 7.04
CA GLN A 119 0.99 2.06 7.84
C GLN A 119 2.32 2.01 7.08
N LEU A 120 2.30 1.66 5.79
CA LEU A 120 3.51 1.66 4.96
C LEU A 120 4.09 3.07 4.78
N ILE A 121 3.26 4.11 4.67
CA ILE A 121 3.70 5.52 4.66
C ILE A 121 4.39 5.86 5.98
N ASP A 122 3.79 5.49 7.12
CA ASP A 122 4.35 5.77 8.46
C ASP A 122 5.69 5.06 8.68
N PHE A 123 5.86 3.86 8.11
CA PHE A 123 7.15 3.15 8.11
C PHE A 123 8.18 3.72 7.13
N GLY A 124 7.83 4.73 6.33
CA GLY A 124 8.73 5.37 5.36
C GLY A 124 8.97 4.54 4.10
N VAL A 125 8.00 3.72 3.68
CA VAL A 125 8.07 2.96 2.42
C VAL A 125 7.78 3.91 1.24
N ALA A 126 8.68 3.92 0.26
CA ALA A 126 8.59 4.82 -0.89
C ALA A 126 7.33 4.56 -1.72
N GLU A 127 6.77 5.61 -2.33
CA GLU A 127 5.56 5.50 -3.15
C GLU A 127 5.70 4.45 -4.26
N VAL A 128 6.85 4.42 -4.95
CA VAL A 128 7.11 3.47 -6.04
C VAL A 128 6.99 2.02 -5.56
N GLU A 129 7.51 1.71 -4.38
CA GLU A 129 7.41 0.37 -3.77
C GLU A 129 5.97 0.04 -3.36
N ARG A 130 5.25 1.00 -2.75
CA ARG A 130 3.83 0.82 -2.38
C ARG A 130 2.95 0.57 -3.62
N ARG A 131 3.20 1.28 -4.71
CA ARG A 131 2.48 1.08 -5.98
C ARG A 131 2.78 -0.30 -6.60
N GLU A 132 4.01 -0.78 -6.50
CA GLU A 132 4.35 -2.13 -6.98
C GLU A 132 3.66 -3.22 -6.14
N LEU A 133 3.52 -3.03 -4.82
CA LEU A 133 2.75 -3.95 -3.96
C LEU A 133 1.27 -4.03 -4.38
N ALA A 134 0.65 -2.89 -4.69
CA ALA A 134 -0.76 -2.81 -5.08
C ALA A 134 -1.02 -3.23 -6.54
N LYS A 135 0.01 -3.32 -7.37
CA LYS A 135 -0.11 -3.53 -8.83
C LYS A 135 -0.91 -4.78 -9.19
N THR A 136 -0.61 -5.93 -8.57
CA THR A 136 -1.33 -7.17 -8.84
C THR A 136 -2.80 -7.02 -8.47
N TYR A 137 -3.10 -6.41 -7.32
CA TYR A 137 -4.47 -6.12 -6.90
C TYR A 137 -5.21 -5.25 -7.91
N VAL A 138 -4.61 -4.13 -8.34
CA VAL A 138 -5.19 -3.25 -9.38
C VAL A 138 -5.48 -4.01 -10.67
N ARG A 139 -4.54 -4.84 -11.14
CA ARG A 139 -4.74 -5.65 -12.36
C ARG A 139 -5.89 -6.65 -12.22
N LEU A 140 -6.06 -7.25 -11.05
CA LEU A 140 -7.18 -8.14 -10.73
C LEU A 140 -8.51 -7.39 -10.80
N MET A 141 -8.57 -6.16 -10.26
CA MET A 141 -9.76 -5.31 -10.35
C MET A 141 -10.09 -4.93 -11.79
N GLY A 142 -9.08 -4.65 -12.62
CA GLY A 142 -9.28 -4.44 -14.06
C GLY A 142 -9.89 -5.66 -14.75
N PHE A 143 -9.47 -6.87 -14.37
CA PHE A 143 -10.07 -8.10 -14.88
C PHE A 143 -11.53 -8.25 -14.41
N ASP A 144 -11.82 -7.94 -13.15
CA ASP A 144 -13.18 -8.07 -12.61
C ASP A 144 -14.14 -7.07 -13.31
N LEU A 145 -13.68 -5.85 -13.57
CA LEU A 145 -14.39 -4.84 -14.37
C LEU A 145 -14.63 -5.31 -15.81
N TYR A 146 -13.62 -5.91 -16.46
CA TYR A 146 -13.76 -6.51 -17.78
C TYR A 146 -14.80 -7.64 -17.80
N MET A 147 -14.73 -8.54 -16.82
CA MET A 147 -15.65 -9.67 -16.73
C MET A 147 -17.08 -9.19 -16.54
N HIS A 148 -17.28 -8.17 -15.70
CA HIS A 148 -18.59 -7.55 -15.53
C HIS A 148 -19.10 -6.93 -16.85
N TYR A 149 -18.26 -6.24 -17.60
CA TYR A 149 -18.60 -5.69 -18.91
C TYR A 149 -19.09 -6.78 -19.87
N VAL A 150 -18.30 -7.83 -20.05
CA VAL A 150 -18.62 -8.95 -20.95
C VAL A 150 -19.88 -9.68 -20.51
N GLN A 151 -20.01 -10.01 -19.23
CA GLN A 151 -21.19 -10.74 -18.73
C GLN A 151 -22.48 -9.91 -18.86
N THR A 152 -22.41 -8.61 -18.63
CA THR A 152 -23.56 -7.70 -18.81
C THR A 152 -24.02 -7.68 -20.26
N LEU A 153 -23.09 -7.57 -21.22
CA LEU A 153 -23.42 -7.57 -22.64
C LEU A 153 -23.93 -8.93 -23.14
N ASP A 154 -23.34 -10.05 -22.70
CA ASP A 154 -23.82 -11.39 -23.05
C ASP A 154 -25.25 -11.61 -22.57
N ARG A 155 -25.54 -11.23 -21.32
CA ARG A 155 -26.90 -11.28 -20.80
C ARG A 155 -27.85 -10.37 -21.59
N TYR A 156 -27.45 -9.14 -21.86
CA TYR A 156 -28.29 -8.20 -22.63
C TYR A 156 -28.70 -8.79 -23.98
N PHE A 157 -27.74 -9.25 -24.79
CA PHE A 157 -28.06 -9.79 -26.11
C PHE A 157 -28.94 -11.04 -26.04
N ASN A 158 -28.72 -11.91 -25.07
CA ASN A 158 -29.56 -13.08 -24.85
C ASN A 158 -31.01 -12.71 -24.55
N PHE A 159 -31.22 -11.81 -23.60
CA PHE A 159 -32.58 -11.41 -23.23
C PHE A 159 -33.25 -10.60 -24.34
N LYS A 160 -32.51 -9.72 -25.02
CA LYS A 160 -33.04 -8.89 -26.11
C LYS A 160 -33.48 -9.75 -27.29
N ALA A 161 -32.65 -10.72 -27.72
CA ALA A 161 -33.00 -11.66 -28.78
C ALA A 161 -34.25 -12.49 -28.41
N ASN A 162 -34.31 -13.01 -27.18
CA ASN A 162 -35.46 -13.78 -26.70
C ASN A 162 -36.73 -12.94 -26.65
N ALA A 163 -36.67 -11.70 -26.15
CA ALA A 163 -37.82 -10.80 -26.06
C ALA A 163 -38.39 -10.49 -27.44
N LEU A 164 -37.52 -10.12 -28.39
CA LEU A 164 -37.90 -9.83 -29.77
C LEU A 164 -38.51 -11.05 -30.46
N ARG A 165 -37.98 -12.25 -30.19
CA ARG A 165 -38.53 -13.50 -30.73
C ARG A 165 -39.92 -13.79 -30.18
N MET A 166 -40.10 -13.72 -28.86
CA MET A 166 -41.40 -13.94 -28.21
C MET A 166 -42.45 -12.93 -28.65
N GLN A 167 -42.07 -11.65 -28.75
CA GLN A 167 -42.96 -10.59 -29.23
C GLN A 167 -43.28 -10.77 -30.71
N GLY A 168 -42.27 -11.06 -31.54
CA GLY A 168 -42.45 -11.34 -32.97
C GLY A 168 -43.35 -12.55 -33.23
N ASP A 169 -43.27 -13.60 -32.43
CA ASP A 169 -44.18 -14.75 -32.50
C ASP A 169 -45.60 -14.38 -32.08
N ARG A 170 -45.76 -13.63 -30.99
CA ARG A 170 -47.06 -13.18 -30.47
C ARG A 170 -47.79 -12.25 -31.45
N GLU A 171 -47.06 -11.30 -32.04
CA GLU A 171 -47.59 -10.28 -32.94
C GLU A 171 -47.56 -10.72 -34.41
N LYS A 172 -46.98 -11.88 -34.72
CA LYS A 172 -46.69 -12.34 -36.09
C LYS A 172 -45.88 -11.31 -36.89
N ASN A 173 -44.91 -10.69 -36.23
CA ASN A 173 -44.07 -9.63 -36.78
C ASN A 173 -42.72 -10.20 -37.24
N GLU A 174 -42.57 -10.45 -38.54
CA GLU A 174 -41.34 -10.98 -39.14
C GLU A 174 -40.15 -10.03 -39.03
N ALA A 175 -40.37 -8.72 -38.95
CA ALA A 175 -39.28 -7.75 -38.75
C ALA A 175 -38.63 -7.90 -37.37
N MET A 176 -39.42 -8.13 -36.32
CA MET A 176 -38.89 -8.39 -34.97
C MET A 176 -38.13 -9.71 -34.90
N LYS A 177 -38.58 -10.75 -35.62
CA LYS A 177 -37.85 -12.02 -35.70
C LYS A 177 -36.53 -11.87 -36.45
N ALA A 178 -36.50 -11.07 -37.52
CA ALA A 178 -35.28 -10.74 -38.23
C ALA A 178 -34.32 -9.92 -37.35
N GLU A 179 -34.82 -8.98 -36.55
CA GLU A 179 -34.02 -8.25 -35.57
C GLU A 179 -33.44 -9.18 -34.50
N ALA A 180 -34.25 -10.11 -33.97
CA ALA A 180 -33.79 -11.13 -33.02
C ALA A 180 -32.64 -11.98 -33.61
N ALA A 181 -32.76 -12.39 -34.88
CA ALA A 181 -31.71 -13.14 -35.58
C ALA A 181 -30.40 -12.34 -35.71
N GLY A 182 -30.47 -11.01 -35.84
CA GLY A 182 -29.30 -10.14 -35.82
C GLY A 182 -28.54 -10.18 -34.49
N TYR A 183 -29.26 -10.15 -33.36
CA TYR A 183 -28.64 -10.33 -32.03
C TYR A 183 -28.05 -11.73 -31.84
N ASP A 184 -28.72 -12.78 -32.35
CA ASP A 184 -28.20 -14.15 -32.33
C ASP A 184 -26.90 -14.27 -33.17
N GLU A 185 -26.81 -13.60 -34.32
CA GLU A 185 -25.60 -13.54 -35.16
C GLU A 185 -24.45 -12.81 -34.44
N VAL A 186 -24.74 -11.68 -33.78
CA VAL A 186 -23.76 -10.96 -32.97
C VAL A 186 -23.18 -11.89 -31.92
N LYS A 187 -24.02 -12.61 -31.17
CA LYS A 187 -23.56 -13.55 -30.14
C LYS A 187 -22.76 -14.72 -30.71
N ALA A 188 -23.18 -15.28 -31.85
CA ALA A 188 -22.47 -16.40 -32.48
C ALA A 188 -21.02 -16.03 -32.83
N ASN A 189 -20.82 -14.79 -33.31
CA ASN A 189 -19.53 -14.26 -33.75
C ASN A 189 -18.71 -13.59 -32.63
N TRP A 190 -19.36 -13.15 -31.56
CA TRP A 190 -18.70 -12.46 -30.46
C TRP A 190 -17.99 -13.46 -29.53
N LYS A 191 -16.65 -13.39 -29.50
CA LYS A 191 -15.77 -14.27 -28.73
C LYS A 191 -14.90 -13.46 -27.78
N PRO A 192 -15.46 -12.90 -26.69
CA PRO A 192 -14.67 -12.21 -25.69
C PRO A 192 -13.70 -13.18 -25.02
N LYS A 193 -12.50 -12.71 -24.67
CA LYS A 193 -11.50 -13.53 -23.98
C LYS A 193 -11.88 -13.69 -22.52
N TYR A 194 -12.33 -14.88 -22.12
CA TYR A 194 -12.63 -15.19 -20.71
C TYR A 194 -11.39 -15.54 -19.88
N ASN A 195 -10.26 -15.84 -20.53
CA ASN A 195 -9.00 -16.23 -19.87
C ASN A 195 -7.98 -15.08 -19.74
N LEU A 196 -8.44 -13.83 -19.63
CA LEU A 196 -7.54 -12.68 -19.41
C LEU A 196 -6.76 -12.77 -18.08
N PHE A 197 -7.22 -13.60 -17.15
CA PHE A 197 -6.52 -13.86 -15.90
C PHE A 197 -5.09 -14.37 -16.10
N SER A 198 -4.85 -15.18 -17.13
CA SER A 198 -3.51 -15.67 -17.47
C SER A 198 -2.56 -14.58 -18.00
N GLN A 199 -3.09 -13.40 -18.34
CA GLN A 199 -2.38 -12.29 -18.98
C GLN A 199 -2.38 -11.01 -18.12
N LEU A 200 -2.68 -11.12 -16.82
CA LEU A 200 -2.81 -9.97 -15.90
C LEU A 200 -1.62 -9.00 -15.94
N ALA A 201 -0.41 -9.51 -16.17
CA ALA A 201 0.80 -8.71 -16.18
C ALA A 201 0.98 -7.82 -17.42
N THR A 202 0.36 -8.19 -18.55
CA THR A 202 0.70 -7.61 -19.86
C THR A 202 -0.49 -7.03 -20.63
N TYR A 203 -1.73 -7.27 -20.20
CA TYR A 203 -2.90 -6.82 -20.96
C TYR A 203 -3.19 -5.31 -20.77
N SER A 204 -3.78 -4.72 -21.80
CA SER A 204 -4.40 -3.39 -21.76
C SER A 204 -5.91 -3.54 -21.67
N LEU A 205 -6.53 -3.03 -20.60
CA LEU A 205 -7.98 -3.12 -20.43
C LEU A 205 -8.73 -2.43 -21.56
N GLU A 206 -8.26 -1.27 -22.01
CA GLU A 206 -8.89 -0.50 -23.07
C GLU A 206 -8.89 -1.23 -24.42
N GLU A 207 -7.77 -1.89 -24.75
CA GLU A 207 -7.67 -2.73 -25.95
C GLU A 207 -8.58 -3.95 -25.86
N GLU A 208 -8.56 -4.67 -24.74
CA GLU A 208 -9.38 -5.86 -24.56
C GLU A 208 -10.87 -5.54 -24.55
N LEU A 209 -11.28 -4.40 -23.96
CA LEU A 209 -12.66 -3.93 -24.06
C LEU A 209 -13.04 -3.56 -25.49
N THR A 210 -12.14 -2.94 -26.25
CA THR A 210 -12.37 -2.62 -27.67
C THR A 210 -12.57 -3.90 -28.48
N LEU A 211 -11.75 -4.93 -28.27
CA LEU A 211 -11.89 -6.24 -28.90
C LEU A 211 -13.16 -6.98 -28.46
N ALA A 212 -13.53 -6.83 -27.18
CA ALA A 212 -14.74 -7.41 -26.62
C ALA A 212 -16.01 -6.58 -26.90
N THR A 213 -15.92 -5.47 -27.63
CA THR A 213 -17.10 -4.67 -27.99
C THR A 213 -17.67 -5.14 -29.33
N PRO A 214 -18.94 -5.58 -29.39
CA PRO A 214 -19.55 -5.95 -30.65
C PRO A 214 -19.71 -4.75 -31.58
N THR A 215 -19.23 -4.87 -32.82
CA THR A 215 -19.21 -3.78 -33.81
C THR A 215 -20.30 -3.91 -34.89
N LYS A 216 -20.96 -5.06 -34.99
CA LYS A 216 -21.97 -5.35 -36.02
C LYS A 216 -23.38 -5.28 -35.45
N GLN A 217 -24.34 -4.89 -36.31
CA GLN A 217 -25.78 -5.10 -36.11
C GLN A 217 -26.37 -4.55 -34.79
N LEU A 218 -25.77 -3.50 -34.22
CA LEU A 218 -26.37 -2.78 -33.09
C LEU A 218 -27.20 -1.59 -33.60
N SER A 219 -28.38 -1.41 -32.99
CA SER A 219 -29.13 -0.17 -33.12
C SER A 219 -28.26 1.02 -32.69
N GLU A 220 -28.56 2.21 -33.20
CA GLU A 220 -27.78 3.41 -32.85
C GLU A 220 -27.82 3.70 -31.34
N ASN A 221 -28.95 3.41 -30.69
CA ASN A 221 -29.10 3.57 -29.24
C ASN A 221 -28.24 2.56 -28.48
N ASP A 222 -28.25 1.29 -28.87
CA ASP A 222 -27.43 0.26 -28.24
C ASP A 222 -25.95 0.55 -28.40
N ARG A 223 -25.53 0.98 -29.60
CA ARG A 223 -24.14 1.33 -29.87
C ARG A 223 -23.66 2.45 -28.96
N LYS A 224 -24.47 3.51 -28.78
CA LYS A 224 -24.16 4.60 -27.85
C LYS A 224 -24.10 4.11 -26.40
N ALA A 225 -25.02 3.25 -25.97
CA ALA A 225 -25.03 2.70 -24.62
C ALA A 225 -23.81 1.80 -24.34
N VAL A 226 -23.44 0.93 -25.29
CA VAL A 226 -22.24 0.09 -25.21
C VAL A 226 -20.97 0.93 -25.16
N GLU A 227 -20.86 1.95 -26.02
CA GLU A 227 -19.69 2.84 -26.03
C GLU A 227 -19.57 3.65 -24.74
N ALA A 228 -20.68 4.20 -24.24
CA ALA A 228 -20.72 4.87 -22.94
C ALA A 228 -20.31 3.92 -21.80
N PHE A 229 -20.77 2.67 -21.85
CA PHE A 229 -20.42 1.66 -20.87
C PHE A 229 -18.92 1.33 -20.89
N LYS A 230 -18.37 1.10 -22.08
CA LYS A 230 -16.93 0.88 -22.30
C LYS A 230 -16.10 2.02 -21.71
N ASN A 231 -16.46 3.25 -22.03
CA ASN A 231 -15.75 4.45 -21.57
C ASN A 231 -15.82 4.62 -20.05
N GLN A 232 -16.94 4.26 -19.42
CA GLN A 232 -17.04 4.26 -17.96
C GLN A 232 -16.07 3.23 -17.35
N ILE A 233 -16.01 2.00 -17.86
CA ILE A 233 -15.10 0.97 -17.34
C ILE A 233 -13.64 1.41 -17.48
N VAL A 234 -13.26 1.95 -18.64
CA VAL A 234 -11.90 2.47 -18.87
C VAL A 234 -11.57 3.57 -17.87
N ARG A 235 -12.49 4.51 -17.62
CA ARG A 235 -12.29 5.58 -16.63
C ARG A 235 -12.10 5.02 -15.22
N LEU A 236 -12.99 4.14 -14.75
CA LEU A 236 -12.91 3.53 -13.43
C LEU A 236 -11.57 2.82 -13.20
N PHE A 237 -11.07 2.14 -14.23
CA PHE A 237 -9.78 1.46 -14.15
C PHE A 237 -8.59 2.43 -14.15
N LYS A 238 -8.57 3.44 -15.04
CA LYS A 238 -7.51 4.48 -15.06
C LYS A 238 -7.40 5.20 -13.72
N ASP A 239 -8.54 5.49 -13.08
CA ASP A 239 -8.56 6.10 -11.75
C ASP A 239 -8.00 5.15 -10.68
N THR A 240 -8.27 3.85 -10.80
CA THR A 240 -7.72 2.80 -9.92
C THR A 240 -6.20 2.64 -10.08
N GLU A 241 -5.68 2.71 -11.32
CA GLU A 241 -4.24 2.70 -11.61
C GLU A 241 -3.53 3.94 -11.05
N THR A 242 -4.20 5.10 -11.14
CA THR A 242 -3.68 6.37 -10.60
C THR A 242 -3.60 6.33 -9.08
N LYS A 243 -4.65 5.83 -8.40
CA LYS A 243 -4.67 5.67 -6.95
C LYS A 243 -3.74 4.55 -6.44
N ALA A 244 -3.41 3.57 -7.29
CA ALA A 244 -2.82 2.29 -6.89
C ALA A 244 -3.72 1.52 -5.90
N GLY A 245 -5.01 1.46 -6.22
CA GLY A 245 -6.07 0.83 -5.44
C GLY A 245 -7.44 1.29 -5.93
N LEU A 246 -8.54 0.66 -5.49
CA LEU A 246 -9.88 1.07 -5.92
C LEU A 246 -10.21 2.48 -5.44
N THR A 247 -10.79 3.28 -6.33
CA THR A 247 -11.49 4.50 -5.92
C THR A 247 -12.81 4.13 -5.24
N LYS A 248 -13.39 5.08 -4.48
CA LYS A 248 -14.71 4.88 -3.87
C LYS A 248 -15.77 4.56 -4.92
N GLU A 249 -15.69 5.20 -6.08
CA GLU A 249 -16.61 4.94 -7.21
C GLU A 249 -16.42 3.54 -7.79
N ALA A 250 -15.18 3.11 -8.04
CA ALA A 250 -14.91 1.78 -8.58
C ALA A 250 -15.31 0.67 -7.59
N ALA A 251 -15.05 0.85 -6.30
CA ALA A 251 -15.49 -0.08 -5.26
C ALA A 251 -17.01 -0.17 -5.17
N SER A 252 -17.70 0.98 -5.15
CA SER A 252 -19.17 1.01 -5.14
C SER A 252 -19.78 0.41 -6.40
N TYR A 253 -19.15 0.62 -7.56
CA TYR A 253 -19.55 0.02 -8.82
C TYR A 253 -19.51 -1.52 -8.73
N LEU A 254 -18.38 -2.08 -8.31
CA LEU A 254 -18.22 -3.53 -8.17
C LEU A 254 -19.23 -4.13 -7.20
N ASP A 255 -19.48 -3.48 -6.06
CA ASP A 255 -20.47 -3.94 -5.08
C ASP A 255 -21.91 -3.83 -5.57
N THR A 256 -22.23 -2.78 -6.34
CA THR A 256 -23.60 -2.54 -6.83
C THR A 256 -23.98 -3.50 -7.94
N TYR A 257 -23.05 -3.77 -8.86
CA TYR A 257 -23.33 -4.54 -10.06
C TYR A 257 -22.80 -5.98 -10.02
N LYS A 258 -22.33 -6.46 -8.87
CA LYS A 258 -21.92 -7.87 -8.73
C LYS A 258 -23.08 -8.84 -8.95
N GLY A 259 -22.77 -9.97 -9.59
CA GLY A 259 -23.69 -11.07 -9.81
C GLY A 259 -24.85 -10.76 -10.76
N THR A 260 -25.75 -11.73 -10.90
CA THR A 260 -26.86 -11.68 -11.86
C THR A 260 -27.80 -10.48 -11.65
N GLY A 261 -28.19 -10.20 -10.40
CA GLY A 261 -29.11 -9.09 -10.11
C GLY A 261 -28.50 -7.72 -10.38
N GLY A 262 -27.20 -7.57 -10.09
CA GLY A 262 -26.44 -6.37 -10.42
C GLY A 262 -26.32 -6.16 -11.93
N GLN A 263 -26.03 -7.22 -12.68
CA GLN A 263 -26.00 -7.18 -14.14
C GLN A 263 -27.37 -6.81 -14.74
N ASP A 264 -28.46 -7.40 -14.24
CA ASP A 264 -29.82 -7.08 -14.71
C ASP A 264 -30.15 -5.60 -14.43
N LYS A 265 -29.81 -5.08 -13.24
CA LYS A 265 -29.92 -3.64 -12.93
C LYS A 265 -29.11 -2.79 -13.91
N ARG A 266 -27.89 -3.22 -14.24
CA ARG A 266 -27.03 -2.48 -15.17
C ARG A 266 -27.59 -2.43 -16.58
N ILE A 267 -28.21 -3.53 -17.04
CA ILE A 267 -28.88 -3.59 -18.33
C ILE A 267 -30.03 -2.59 -18.40
N ILE A 268 -30.83 -2.47 -17.33
CA ILE A 268 -31.93 -1.49 -17.25
C ILE A 268 -31.40 -0.06 -17.38
N GLU A 269 -30.34 0.28 -16.63
CA GLU A 269 -29.75 1.63 -16.66
C GLU A 269 -29.15 2.00 -18.03
N LEU A 270 -28.52 1.04 -18.70
CA LEU A 270 -27.83 1.27 -19.98
C LEU A 270 -28.78 1.28 -21.17
N PHE A 271 -29.70 0.33 -21.21
CA PHE A 271 -30.49 0.02 -22.41
C PHE A 271 -31.98 0.31 -22.23
N GLY A 272 -32.43 0.69 -21.02
CA GLY A 272 -33.86 0.84 -20.72
C GLY A 272 -34.65 -0.47 -20.87
N PHE A 273 -33.95 -1.61 -20.84
CA PHE A 273 -34.51 -2.93 -21.08
C PHE A 273 -34.51 -3.73 -19.77
N ASN A 274 -35.64 -4.35 -19.43
CA ASN A 274 -35.80 -5.10 -18.20
C ASN A 274 -35.75 -6.62 -18.43
N PRO A 275 -34.64 -7.30 -18.09
CA PRO A 275 -34.52 -8.76 -18.28
C PRO A 275 -35.58 -9.59 -17.55
N SER A 276 -36.18 -9.07 -16.46
CA SER A 276 -37.17 -9.83 -15.69
C SER A 276 -38.52 -9.96 -16.39
N GLU A 277 -38.82 -9.10 -17.37
CA GLU A 277 -40.08 -9.15 -18.12
C GLU A 277 -40.11 -10.27 -19.18
N VAL A 278 -38.96 -10.91 -19.41
CA VAL A 278 -38.74 -11.91 -20.47
C VAL A 278 -38.58 -13.32 -19.89
N ARG A 279 -38.53 -13.45 -18.56
CA ARG A 279 -38.49 -14.75 -17.87
C ARG A 279 -39.89 -15.30 -17.67
#